data_AF-A0A6A6H221-F1
#
_entry.id   AF-A0A6A6H221-F1
#
_cell.length_a   1.000
_cell.length_b   1.000
_cell.length_c   1.000
_cell.angle_alpha   90.00
_cell.angle_beta   90.00
_cell.angle_gamma   90.00
#
_symmetry.space_group_name_H-M   'P 1'
#
loop_
_entity.id
_entity.type
_entity.pdbx_description
1 polymer ?
#
loop_
_entity_poly.entity_id
_entity_poly.type
_entity_poly.pdbx_seq_one_letter_code
_entity_poly.pdbx_strand_id
1 'polypeptide(L)' 'MISLGFQGQQNIMAKEPLDGGYVWYCHVCGDGPIGTSTHPACVQCGHARCGACKVTAA' A
#
# COMPACT_ATOMS: atom_id res chain seq x y z
N MET A 1 -11.64 -36.23 -33.97
CA MET A 1 -10.81 -35.99 -32.77
C MET A 1 -10.97 -34.55 -32.35
N ILE A 2 -11.97 -34.27 -31.50
CA ILE A 2 -12.32 -32.90 -31.10
C ILE A 2 -11.44 -32.52 -29.92
N SER A 3 -10.33 -31.85 -30.21
CA SER A 3 -9.48 -31.22 -29.21
C SER A 3 -9.92 -29.77 -29.06
N LEU A 4 -10.78 -29.49 -28.08
CA LEU A 4 -10.92 -28.14 -27.53
C LEU A 4 -10.92 -28.27 -26.02
N GLY A 5 -9.76 -27.97 -25.45
CA GLY A 5 -9.50 -28.03 -24.02
C GLY A 5 -10.45 -27.13 -23.24
N PHE A 6 -10.96 -27.67 -22.14
CA PHE A 6 -11.58 -26.91 -21.07
C PHE A 6 -10.54 -25.96 -20.46
N GLN A 7 -10.45 -24.75 -21.00
CA GLN A 7 -9.78 -23.65 -20.31
C GLN A 7 -10.81 -23.07 -19.34
N GLY A 8 -10.84 -23.63 -18.12
CA GLY A 8 -11.56 -23.06 -16.99
C GLY A 8 -11.09 -21.62 -16.78
N GLN A 9 -11.96 -20.67 -17.14
CA GLN A 9 -11.72 -19.25 -16.93
C GLN A 9 -11.52 -18.98 -15.44
N GLN A 10 -10.31 -18.52 -15.12
CA GLN A 10 -9.87 -18.10 -13.80
C GLN A 10 -10.51 -16.74 -13.49
N ASN A 11 -11.83 -16.73 -13.24
CA ASN A 11 -12.55 -15.55 -12.75
C ASN A 11 -12.69 -15.62 -11.22
N ILE A 12 -11.59 -15.88 -10.52
CA ILE A 12 -11.46 -15.35 -9.17
C ILE A 12 -10.90 -13.96 -9.42
N MET A 13 -11.81 -13.00 -9.39
CA MET A 13 -11.51 -11.62 -9.04
C MET A 13 -10.85 -11.70 -7.66
N ALA A 14 -9.59 -12.15 -7.61
CA ALA A 14 -8.73 -11.79 -6.53
C ALA A 14 -8.71 -10.28 -6.67
N LYS A 15 -9.53 -9.60 -5.87
CA LYS A 15 -9.01 -8.39 -5.25
C LYS A 15 -7.62 -8.84 -4.84
N GLU A 16 -6.61 -8.33 -5.52
CA GLU A 16 -5.22 -8.42 -5.08
C GLU A 16 -5.29 -8.25 -3.56
N PRO A 17 -4.60 -9.07 -2.75
CA PRO A 17 -4.66 -8.84 -1.31
C PRO A 17 -4.48 -7.34 -1.14
N LEU A 18 -5.51 -6.69 -0.57
CA LEU A 18 -5.47 -5.28 -0.28
C LEU A 18 -4.48 -5.16 0.89
N ASP A 19 -3.22 -5.47 0.59
CA ASP A 19 -2.06 -4.84 1.16
C ASP A 19 -2.02 -3.36 0.72
N GLY A 20 -3.15 -2.80 0.25
CA GLY A 20 -3.51 -1.38 0.16
C GLY A 20 -3.49 -0.70 1.53
N GLY A 21 -2.37 -0.83 2.22
CA GLY A 21 -1.98 0.05 3.29
C GLY A 21 -1.68 1.42 2.71
N TYR A 22 -2.09 2.46 3.42
CA TYR A 22 -1.62 3.80 3.13
C TYR A 22 -0.23 3.95 3.74
N VAL A 23 0.70 4.51 2.98
CA VAL A 23 2.00 4.95 3.47
C VAL A 23 2.06 6.47 3.46
N TRP A 24 2.94 7.02 4.29
CA TRP A 24 3.12 8.45 4.39
C TRP A 24 4.60 8.83 4.39
N TYR A 25 4.88 10.06 3.94
CA TYR A 25 6.20 10.65 3.90
C TYR A 25 6.23 11.89 4.79
N CYS A 26 7.25 11.98 5.63
CA CYS A 26 7.46 13.10 6.53
C CYS A 26 7.85 14.35 5.75
N HIS A 27 7.09 15.44 5.91
CA HIS A 27 7.42 16.70 5.22
C HIS A 27 8.62 17.43 5.85
N VAL A 28 9.00 17.09 7.09
CA VAL A 28 10.07 17.76 7.82
C VAL A 28 11.44 17.28 7.35
N CYS A 29 11.61 15.96 7.25
CA CYS A 29 12.89 15.35 6.86
C CYS A 29 12.85 14.63 5.50
N GLY A 30 11.68 14.46 4.88
CA GLY A 30 11.52 13.72 3.63
C GLY A 30 11.46 12.20 3.77
N ASP A 31 11.50 11.67 4.99
CA ASP A 31 11.59 10.23 5.25
C ASP A 31 10.27 9.48 4.96
N GLY A 32 10.38 8.31 4.33
CA GLY A 32 9.27 7.40 4.01
C GLY A 32 9.64 6.41 2.90
N PRO A 33 8.77 5.43 2.58
CA PRO A 33 7.38 5.28 2.98
C PRO A 33 7.20 4.71 4.40
N ILE A 34 6.43 5.41 5.23
CA ILE A 34 6.10 5.03 6.60
C ILE A 34 4.67 4.47 6.64
N GLY A 35 4.45 3.32 7.26
CA GLY A 35 3.10 2.73 7.38
C GLY A 35 2.16 3.60 8.23
N THR A 36 1.01 4.02 7.67
CA THR A 36 0.04 4.88 8.37
C THR A 36 -0.58 4.24 9.61
N SER A 37 -0.70 2.91 9.63
CA SER A 37 -1.28 2.14 10.74
C SER A 37 -0.23 1.71 11.77
N THR A 38 1.03 1.57 11.35
CA THR A 38 2.11 1.01 12.19
C THR A 38 2.90 2.11 12.91
N HIS A 39 3.05 3.28 12.29
CA HIS A 39 3.89 4.35 12.82
C HIS A 39 3.15 5.69 12.78
N PRO A 40 2.69 6.21 13.95
CA PRO A 40 2.03 7.51 14.03
C PRO A 40 3.01 8.70 13.99
N ALA A 41 4.31 8.44 14.12
CA ALA A 41 5.38 9.44 14.06
C ALA A 41 6.53 8.97 13.17
N CYS A 42 7.30 9.93 12.65
CA CYS A 42 8.44 9.69 11.78
C CYS A 42 9.57 9.04 12.59
N VAL A 43 10.04 7.89 12.13
CA VAL A 43 11.14 7.14 12.76
C VAL A 43 12.49 7.87 12.68
N GLN A 44 12.68 8.77 11.71
CA GLN A 44 13.93 9.54 11.58
C GLN A 44 13.99 10.80 12.44
N CYS A 45 12.93 11.61 12.46
CA CYS A 45 12.95 12.92 13.15
C CYS A 45 12.01 13.01 14.36
N GLY A 46 11.22 11.96 14.63
CA GLY A 46 10.23 11.94 15.71
C GLY A 46 8.98 12.78 15.45
N HIS A 47 8.86 13.42 14.28
CA HIS A 47 7.70 14.25 13.95
C HIS A 47 6.40 13.43 13.86
N ALA A 48 5.38 13.79 14.63
CA ALA A 48 4.06 13.16 14.55
C ALA A 48 3.39 13.43 13.21
N ARG A 49 2.72 12.43 12.63
CA ARG A 49 2.04 12.58 11.34
C ARG A 49 1.02 13.72 11.40
N CYS A 50 1.23 14.75 10.61
CA CYS A 50 0.34 15.90 10.48
C CYS A 50 -0.29 16.00 9.09
N GLY A 51 -1.20 16.95 8.88
CA GLY A 51 -1.88 17.14 7.59
C GLY A 51 -0.98 17.58 6.44
N ALA A 52 0.25 18.05 6.73
CA ALA A 52 1.24 18.40 5.71
C ALA A 52 2.08 17.19 5.24
N CYS A 53 2.00 16.04 5.92
CA CYS A 53 2.67 14.82 5.48
C CYS A 53 2.00 14.25 4.22
N LYS A 54 2.80 13.80 3.26
CA LYS A 54 2.27 13.23 2.00
C LYS A 54 1.84 11.80 2.22
N VAL A 55 0.54 11.49 2.05
CA VAL A 55 -0.02 10.14 2.17
C VAL A 55 -0.32 9.58 0.77
N THR A 56 0.06 8.33 0.52
CA THR A 56 -0.20 7.61 -0.73
C THR A 56 -0.60 6.16 -0.45
N ALA A 57 -1.28 5.52 -1.40
CA ALA A 57 -1.40 4.06 -1.39
C ALA A 57 0.00 3.46 -1.62
N ALA A 58 0.33 2.41 -0.86
CA ALA A 58 1.57 1.64 -1.00
C ALA A 58 1.56 0.78 -2.27
#